data_AF-A0A7S4FL91-F1
#
_entry.id   AF-A0A7S4FL91-F1
#
_cell.length_a   1.000
_cell.length_b   1.000
_cell.length_c   1.000
_cell.angle_alpha   90.00
_cell.angle_beta   90.00
_cell.angle_gamma   90.00
#
_symmetry.space_group_name_H-M   'P 1'
#
loop_
_entity.id
_entity.type
_entity.pdbx_description
1 polymer ?
#
loop_
_entity_poly.entity_id
_entity_poly.type
_entity_poly.pdbx_seq_one_letter_code
_entity_poly.pdbx_strand_id
1 'polypeptide(L)'
;AAQDACLEPGTENMGDHTDPGYFTITNPSSVPGLQLYINDAWVDVEASDFADHQKLILFCGNAMARSRPQPLTPTRHRVVSGAGPRLSLVFELRGLQAS
;
A
#
# COMPACT_ATOMS: atom_id res chain seq x y z
N ALA A 1 0.20 26.86 -19.06
CA ALA A 1 -0.55 26.53 -17.84
C ALA A 1 -0.53 25.02 -17.71
N ALA A 2 0.23 24.48 -16.76
CA ALA A 2 0.14 23.06 -16.46
C ALA A 2 -1.23 22.86 -15.79
N GLN A 3 -2.14 22.17 -16.49
CA GLN A 3 -3.32 21.62 -15.82
C GLN A 3 -2.77 20.58 -14.86
N ASP A 4 -2.75 20.90 -13.57
CA ASP A 4 -2.65 19.91 -12.52
C ASP A 4 -3.80 18.93 -12.75
N ALA A 5 -3.49 17.81 -13.40
CA ALA A 5 -4.43 16.74 -13.64
C ALA A 5 -4.70 16.06 -12.29
N CYS A 6 -5.55 16.68 -11.49
CA CYS A 6 -6.21 15.99 -10.39
C CYS A 6 -7.05 14.90 -11.03
N LEU A 7 -6.54 13.66 -11.03
CA LEU A 7 -7.30 12.50 -11.50
C LEU A 7 -8.63 12.45 -10.75
N GLU A 8 -9.71 12.12 -11.47
CA GLU A 8 -11.04 11.95 -10.87
C GLU A 8 -10.93 11.10 -9.59
N PRO A 9 -11.51 11.51 -8.44
CA PRO A 9 -11.37 10.79 -7.19
C PRO A 9 -11.71 9.30 -7.34
N GLY A 10 -10.90 8.44 -6.73
CA GLY A 10 -11.06 6.98 -6.85
C GLY A 10 -10.37 6.34 -8.06
N THR A 11 -9.74 7.13 -8.94
CA THR A 11 -8.88 6.61 -10.02
C THR A 11 -7.60 6.02 -9.45
N GLU A 12 -7.13 4.89 -9.97
CA GLU A 12 -5.91 4.26 -9.48
C GLU A 12 -4.66 5.08 -9.85
N ASN A 13 -3.98 5.62 -8.84
CA ASN A 13 -2.64 6.21 -8.94
C ASN A 13 -1.56 5.12 -9.01
N MET A 14 -1.78 4.03 -8.28
CA MET A 14 -1.02 2.79 -8.35
C MET A 14 -2.02 1.65 -8.39
N GLY A 15 -1.94 0.83 -9.44
CA GLY A 15 -2.86 -0.28 -9.64
C GLY A 15 -2.74 -1.37 -8.57
N ASP A 16 -3.72 -2.26 -8.57
CA ASP A 16 -3.76 -3.46 -7.74
C ASP A 16 -2.54 -4.37 -7.94
N HIS A 17 -1.82 -4.65 -6.85
CA HIS A 17 -0.67 -5.57 -6.86
C HIS A 17 -0.38 -6.16 -5.46
N THR A 18 0.61 -7.05 -5.43
CA THR A 18 1.28 -7.53 -4.21
C THR A 18 2.78 -7.26 -4.33
N ASP A 19 3.43 -7.01 -3.19
CA ASP A 19 4.87 -6.73 -3.19
C ASP A 19 5.70 -8.01 -3.38
N PRO A 20 6.78 -7.97 -4.18
CA PRO A 20 7.61 -9.15 -4.42
C PRO A 20 8.46 -9.56 -3.20
N GLY A 21 8.85 -8.61 -2.35
CA GLY A 21 9.73 -8.80 -1.19
C GLY A 21 9.15 -9.59 -0.03
N TYR A 22 9.81 -9.50 1.13
CA TYR A 22 9.35 -10.11 2.36
C TYR A 22 8.25 -9.29 3.01
N PHE A 23 8.51 -8.01 3.25
CA PHE A 23 7.52 -7.11 3.81
C PHE A 23 7.78 -5.68 3.37
N THR A 24 6.72 -4.89 3.45
CA THR A 24 6.75 -3.46 3.14
C THR A 24 6.29 -2.69 4.35
N ILE A 25 7.00 -1.61 4.68
CA ILE A 25 6.66 -0.68 5.75
C ILE A 25 6.39 0.69 5.13
N THR A 26 5.29 1.31 5.53
CA THR A 26 4.99 2.69 5.14
C THR A 26 4.29 3.44 6.28
N ASN A 27 4.48 4.76 6.33
CA ASN A 27 3.69 5.62 7.19
C ASN A 27 2.37 5.96 6.50
N PRO A 28 1.27 6.15 7.26
CA PRO A 28 0.04 6.72 6.72
C PRO A 28 0.30 8.07 6.06
N SER A 29 -0.23 8.27 4.85
CA SER A 29 -0.18 9.57 4.18
C SER A 29 -1.19 10.54 4.79
N SER A 30 -0.87 11.84 4.77
CA SER A 30 -1.82 12.90 5.17
C SER A 30 -2.99 13.06 4.21
N VAL A 31 -2.82 12.63 2.95
CA VAL A 31 -3.90 12.51 1.97
C VAL A 31 -4.20 11.03 1.79
N PRO A 32 -5.39 10.55 2.22
CA PRO A 32 -5.74 9.13 2.10
C PRO A 32 -5.76 8.67 0.64
N GLY A 33 -5.47 7.38 0.45
CA GLY A 33 -5.66 6.70 -0.84
C GLY A 33 -5.21 5.25 -0.85
N LEU A 34 -4.47 4.79 0.16
CA LEU A 34 -4.05 3.40 0.28
C LEU A 34 -5.24 2.51 0.64
N GLN A 35 -5.49 1.49 -0.20
CA GLN A 35 -6.55 0.51 0.00
C GLN A 35 -5.98 -0.90 0.00
N LEU A 36 -6.50 -1.73 0.92
CA LEU A 36 -6.19 -3.16 0.99
C LEU A 36 -7.39 -3.99 0.53
N TYR A 37 -7.14 -5.09 -0.17
CA TYR A 37 -8.20 -6.02 -0.55
C TYR A 37 -8.39 -7.07 0.57
N ILE A 38 -9.49 -6.95 1.31
CA ILE A 38 -9.82 -7.78 2.48
C ILE A 38 -11.27 -8.26 2.35
N ASN A 39 -11.51 -9.56 2.50
CA ASN A 39 -12.86 -10.16 2.44
C ASN A 39 -13.68 -9.70 1.22
N ASP A 40 -13.03 -9.75 0.05
CA ASP A 40 -13.61 -9.34 -1.24
C ASP A 40 -14.03 -7.87 -1.37
N ALA A 41 -13.45 -7.00 -0.55
CA ALA A 41 -13.67 -5.57 -0.60
C ALA A 41 -12.37 -4.77 -0.49
N TRP A 42 -12.36 -3.59 -1.12
CA TRP A 42 -11.32 -2.59 -0.91
C TRP A 42 -11.61 -1.82 0.37
N VAL A 43 -10.65 -1.79 1.28
CA VAL A 43 -10.74 -1.14 2.59
C VAL A 43 -9.70 -0.04 2.68
N ASP A 44 -10.14 1.19 2.98
CA ASP A 44 -9.24 2.32 3.25
C ASP A 44 -8.54 2.14 4.60
N VAL A 45 -7.21 2.22 4.60
CA VAL A 45 -6.40 2.00 5.80
C VAL A 45 -5.81 3.26 6.41
N GLU A 46 -5.98 4.40 5.75
CA GLU A 46 -5.47 5.71 6.20
C GLU A 46 -6.59 6.58 6.83
N ALA A 47 -7.72 5.99 7.20
CA ALA A 47 -8.84 6.71 7.82
C ALA A 47 -8.46 7.33 9.19
N SER A 48 -9.29 8.26 9.66
CA SER A 48 -9.07 9.29 10.70
C SER A 48 -8.28 8.93 11.97
N ASP A 49 -8.14 7.65 12.32
CA ASP A 49 -7.39 7.20 13.49
C ASP A 49 -5.87 7.17 13.27
N PHE A 50 -5.38 7.41 12.05
CA PHE A 50 -3.96 7.43 11.70
C PHE A 50 -3.30 8.82 11.71
N ALA A 51 -3.97 9.82 12.28
CA ALA A 51 -3.51 11.21 12.33
C ALA A 51 -2.19 11.42 13.10
N ASP A 52 -1.82 10.49 13.98
CA ASP A 52 -0.49 10.45 14.58
C ASP A 52 0.48 9.70 13.65
N HIS A 53 1.39 10.44 13.01
CA HIS A 53 2.47 9.96 12.14
C HIS A 53 3.43 8.90 12.77
N GLN A 54 3.14 8.43 13.98
CA GLN A 54 3.88 7.40 14.70
C GLN A 54 3.43 5.97 14.34
N LYS A 55 2.33 5.81 13.61
CA LYS A 55 1.85 4.50 13.18
C LYS A 55 2.59 4.05 11.91
N LEU A 56 2.85 2.75 11.84
CA LEU A 56 3.42 2.09 10.67
C LEU A 56 2.41 1.08 10.13
N ILE A 57 2.26 1.05 8.83
CA ILE A 57 1.50 0.05 8.10
C ILE A 57 2.51 -0.98 7.57
N LEU A 58 2.29 -2.25 7.88
CA LEU A 58 3.15 -3.37 7.51
C LEU A 58 2.40 -4.33 6.58
N PHE A 59 2.98 -4.63 5.42
CA PHE A 59 2.44 -5.58 4.45
C PHE A 59 3.24 -6.87 4.40
N CYS A 60 2.55 -7.98 4.12
CA CYS A 60 3.19 -9.24 3.77
C CYS A 60 3.46 -9.27 2.26
N GLY A 61 4.72 -9.46 1.87
CA GLY A 61 5.10 -9.65 0.48
C GLY A 61 5.16 -11.13 0.07
N ASN A 62 5.28 -11.35 -1.23
CA ASN A 62 5.30 -12.67 -1.84
C ASN A 62 6.45 -13.55 -1.33
N ALA A 63 7.62 -12.99 -1.03
CA ALA A 63 8.75 -13.77 -0.51
C ALA A 63 8.51 -14.27 0.92
N MET A 64 7.85 -13.47 1.78
CA MET A 64 7.51 -13.91 3.14
C MET A 64 6.45 -15.01 3.14
N ALA A 65 5.44 -14.89 2.28
CA ALA A 65 4.43 -15.93 2.11
C ALA A 65 5.07 -17.29 1.73
N ARG A 66 6.07 -17.29 0.84
CA ARG A 66 6.79 -18.49 0.42
C ARG A 66 7.77 -19.03 1.45
N SER A 67 8.33 -18.18 2.32
CA SER A 67 9.40 -18.58 3.24
C SER A 67 8.90 -19.22 4.54
N ARG A 68 7.59 -19.38 4.71
CA ARG A 68 6.98 -19.87 5.94
C ARG A 68 6.38 -21.27 5.76
N PRO A 69 6.40 -22.13 6.79
CA PRO A 69 5.69 -23.41 6.77
C PRO A 69 4.16 -23.23 6.74
N GLN A 70 3.67 -22.16 7.34
CA GLN A 70 2.27 -21.78 7.34
C GLN A 70 2.06 -20.64 6.34
N PRO A 71 1.12 -20.77 5.40
CA PRO A 71 0.93 -19.77 4.36
C PRO A 71 0.40 -18.47 4.98
N LEU A 72 1.06 -17.36 4.64
CA LEU A 72 0.49 -16.03 4.77
C LEU A 72 0.01 -15.58 3.40
N THR A 73 -1.12 -14.88 3.35
CA THR A 73 -1.59 -14.27 2.11
C THR A 73 -0.80 -12.98 1.87
N PRO A 74 -0.11 -12.83 0.71
CA PRO A 74 0.48 -11.56 0.34
C PRO A 74 -0.58 -10.46 0.33
N THR A 75 -0.23 -9.30 0.89
CA THR A 75 -1.17 -8.20 1.03
C THR A 75 -1.43 -7.56 -0.33
N ARG A 76 -2.60 -7.82 -0.89
CA ARG A 76 -3.07 -7.20 -2.13
C ARG A 76 -3.54 -5.78 -1.83
N HIS A 77 -2.99 -4.81 -2.54
CA HIS A 77 -3.20 -3.40 -2.23
C HIS A 77 -3.14 -2.52 -3.50
N ARG A 78 -3.70 -1.32 -3.41
CA ARG A 78 -3.67 -0.29 -4.46
C ARG A 78 -3.65 1.10 -3.84
N VAL A 79 -3.39 2.12 -4.66
CA VAL A 79 -3.52 3.53 -4.26
C VAL A 79 -4.45 4.24 -5.21
N VAL A 80 -5.49 4.88 -4.68
CA VAL A 80 -6.45 5.68 -5.44
C VAL A 80 -6.22 7.19 -5.25
N SER A 81 -6.68 7.99 -6.20
CA SER A 81 -6.67 9.45 -6.14
C SER A 81 -7.63 9.97 -5.06
N GLY A 82 -7.15 10.93 -4.28
CA GLY A 82 -7.91 11.62 -3.25
C GLY A 82 -8.13 13.09 -3.58
N ALA A 83 -8.47 13.88 -2.56
CA ALA A 83 -8.79 15.31 -2.70
C ALA A 83 -7.57 16.23 -2.95
N GLY A 84 -6.36 15.69 -3.08
CA GLY A 84 -5.15 16.48 -3.27
C GLY A 84 -3.90 15.64 -3.58
N PRO A 85 -2.73 16.29 -3.75
CA PRO A 85 -1.47 15.60 -4.01
C PRO A 85 -1.07 14.73 -2.81
N ARG A 86 -0.77 13.46 -3.09
CA ARG A 86 -0.40 12.46 -2.08
C ARG A 86 1.09 12.17 -2.13
N LEU A 87 1.74 12.19 -0.97
CA LEU A 87 3.12 11.70 -0.79
C LEU A 87 3.11 10.51 0.15
N SER A 88 3.82 9.44 -0.22
CA SER A 88 4.07 8.29 0.65
C SER A 88 5.52 7.84 0.53
N LEU A 89 6.14 7.51 1.67
CA LEU A 89 7.45 6.87 1.73
C LEU A 89 7.26 5.39 2.04
N VAL A 90 7.88 4.54 1.24
CA VAL A 90 7.74 3.09 1.34
C VAL A 90 9.13 2.48 1.45
N PHE A 91 9.31 1.61 2.44
CA PHE A 91 10.48 0.75 2.57
C PHE A 91 10.07 -0.70 2.31
N GLU A 92 10.70 -1.35 1.34
CA GLU A 92 10.46 -2.76 1.04
C GLU A 92 11.71 -3.59 1.35
N LEU A 93 11.57 -4.59 2.23
CA LEU A 93 12.65 -5.55 2.47
C LEU A 93 12.60 -6.65 1.41
N ARG A 94 13.65 -6.73 0.59
CA ARG A 94 13.83 -7.81 -0.39
C ARG A 94 15.02 -8.69 0.00
N GLY A 95 14.90 -9.99 -0.22
CA GLY A 95 16.04 -10.91 -0.18
C GLY A 95 16.74 -10.96 -1.53
N LEU A 96 17.98 -11.46 -1.53
CA LEU A 96 18.60 -11.96 -2.75
C LEU A 96 17.75 -13.13 -3.26
N GLN A 97 16.98 -12.92 -4.33
CA GLN A 97 16.34 -14.03 -5.01
C GLN A 97 17.44 -14.82 -5.71
N ALA A 98 17.71 -16.04 -5.26
CA ALA A 98 18.44 -17.00 -6.07
C ALA A 98 17.58 -17.26 -7.32
N SER A 99 18.14 -16.96 -8.50
CA SER A 99 17.56 -17.22 -9.82
C SER A 99 17.30 -18.71 -10.04
#